data_AF-A0A7T1TCM5-F1
#
_entry.id   AF-A0A7T1TCM5-F1
#
_cell.length_a   1.000
_cell.length_b   1.000
_cell.length_c   1.000
_cell.angle_alpha   90.00
_cell.angle_beta   90.00
_cell.angle_gamma   90.00
#
_symmetry.space_group_name_H-M   'P 1'
#
loop_
_entity.id
_entity.type
_entity.pdbx_description
1 polymer ?
#
loop_
_entity_poly.entity_id
_entity_poly.type
_entity_poly.pdbx_seq_one_letter_code
_entity_poly.pdbx_strand_id
1 'polypeptide(L)'
;MGAGGLELPPGEGGDDGDGEAAGVPAGAVSLARPMEIGADLDWDADAWAEVRTRARRAGRAYIWLNLVEQRLRAVVSAVLRPIYEPVHGDEWVIAAAGPAGQEWVQRAVAVREVSRRKGYLLDPADDNVLCFLTLPQLRELMVQHWPCFEPYFDDRREVELALDELEVARSAVARNRALSETVLAQAERTCARLLELLGASRDDAPSAHRLPVDAVEDLVGDRFADVVGVHSDRVRLQRRLPAEDLFGGARRLDAMGIGLNLLVQNYSGRRLVRLAASGCRLRLLFLNPASSAVRRRERELGIKKGELSRTVEMNILHMRRVRARLRDTGAFEIHVFDETPRFSAYMVDGDGADGLAVVQPYLRRVRGMEAPVLVLRGGGRDLVQRRGEHDKPQDEGVHGLFQTYREEFESAWTDSRPVS
;
A
#
# COMPACT_ATOMS: atom_id res chain seq x y z
N MET A 1 43.82 -7.68 20.44
CA MET A 1 44.39 -6.66 19.55
C MET A 1 43.32 -6.32 18.52
N GLY A 2 42.56 -5.24 18.55
CA GLY A 2 42.68 -3.95 19.25
C GLY A 2 42.82 -2.83 18.20
N ALA A 3 41.77 -2.01 18.00
CA ALA A 3 41.78 -0.63 17.47
C ALA A 3 40.32 -0.20 17.20
N GLY A 4 39.81 0.96 17.61
CA GLY A 4 40.39 2.07 18.35
C GLY A 4 39.33 3.17 18.43
N GLY A 5 38.93 3.52 19.66
CA GLY A 5 38.17 4.73 19.92
C GLY A 5 39.08 5.95 19.78
N LEU A 6 38.58 7.02 19.17
CA LEU A 6 39.24 8.32 19.16
C LEU A 6 38.85 9.07 20.44
N GLU A 7 39.76 9.05 21.42
CA GLU A 7 39.83 10.06 22.48
C GLU A 7 40.64 11.26 21.95
N LEU A 8 40.18 12.47 22.30
CA LEU A 8 40.86 13.74 22.01
C LEU A 8 42.01 13.96 23.00
N PRO A 9 43.14 14.59 22.60
CA PRO A 9 44.33 14.72 23.43
C PRO A 9 44.18 15.77 24.56
N PRO A 10 44.93 15.63 25.67
CA PRO A 10 44.92 16.59 26.77
C PRO A 10 45.80 17.80 26.43
N GLY A 11 45.33 18.99 26.80
CA GLY A 11 46.13 20.22 26.74
C GLY A 11 47.14 20.27 27.88
N GLU A 12 48.42 20.41 27.52
CA GLU A 12 49.53 20.66 28.44
C GLU A 12 49.38 22.02 29.16
N GLY A 13 49.85 22.08 30.40
CA GLY A 13 49.86 23.27 31.24
C GLY A 13 51.26 23.84 31.49
N GLY A 14 51.27 25.09 31.98
CA GLY A 14 52.41 25.83 32.54
C GLY A 14 53.18 26.65 31.50
N ASP A 15 53.73 27.83 31.77
CA ASP A 15 53.75 28.74 32.92
C ASP A 15 54.41 30.05 32.43
N ASP A 16 54.39 31.05 33.30
CA ASP A 16 55.23 32.25 33.38
C ASP A 16 54.88 33.52 32.58
N GLY A 17 54.79 34.60 33.37
CA GLY A 17 54.51 35.96 32.97
C GLY A 17 55.73 36.88 32.90
N ASP A 18 55.37 38.17 32.83
CA ASP A 18 56.14 39.41 32.93
C ASP A 18 56.87 39.95 31.67
N GLY A 19 56.44 41.15 31.25
CA GLY A 19 57.12 41.99 30.26
C GLY A 19 56.25 43.12 29.68
N GLU A 20 56.37 44.32 30.24
CA GLU A 20 55.59 45.56 29.99
C GLU A 20 55.63 46.17 28.57
N ALA A 21 54.51 46.87 28.27
CA ALA A 21 54.35 48.11 27.50
C ALA A 21 54.35 48.10 25.94
N ALA A 22 53.16 48.28 25.35
CA ALA A 22 52.76 49.55 24.71
C ALA A 22 51.34 49.48 24.07
N GLY A 23 50.50 50.45 24.43
CA GLY A 23 49.12 50.76 24.02
C GLY A 23 48.49 50.09 22.79
N VAL A 24 47.39 49.37 23.03
CA VAL A 24 46.31 49.11 22.06
C VAL A 24 44.96 49.29 22.80
N PRO A 25 43.94 49.97 22.23
CA PRO A 25 42.69 50.23 22.93
C PRO A 25 41.94 48.93 23.26
N ALA A 26 41.39 48.85 24.47
CA ALA A 26 40.48 47.80 24.89
C ALA A 26 39.18 47.87 24.06
N GLY A 27 38.88 46.83 23.30
CA GLY A 27 37.60 46.73 22.58
C GLY A 27 37.59 46.02 21.23
N ALA A 28 38.60 45.20 20.91
CA ALA A 28 38.51 44.29 19.76
C ALA A 28 38.74 42.86 20.25
N VAL A 29 37.66 42.14 20.53
CA VAL A 29 37.69 40.68 20.54
C VAL A 29 38.11 40.29 19.13
N SER A 30 39.32 39.73 18.99
CA SER A 30 39.75 39.16 17.72
C SER A 30 38.78 38.02 17.43
N LEU A 31 37.78 38.28 16.58
CA LEU A 31 36.90 37.24 16.06
C LEU A 31 37.83 36.25 15.36
N ALA A 32 38.06 35.10 15.99
CA ALA A 32 38.63 33.95 15.30
C ALA A 32 37.89 33.87 13.97
N ARG A 33 38.65 33.93 12.86
CA ARG A 33 38.07 33.84 11.51
C ARG A 33 37.02 32.73 11.54
N PRO A 34 35.80 32.96 11.02
CA PRO A 34 34.80 31.92 10.96
C PRO A 34 35.47 30.70 10.35
N MET A 35 35.62 29.64 11.14
CA MET A 35 36.01 28.35 10.63
C MET A 35 35.01 28.08 9.50
N GLU A 36 35.49 27.89 8.27
CA GLU A 36 34.62 27.73 7.10
C GLU A 36 33.76 26.47 7.26
N ILE A 37 32.63 26.60 7.96
CA ILE A 37 31.55 25.63 7.97
C ILE A 37 30.92 25.75 6.57
N GLY A 38 31.50 25.08 5.58
CA GLY A 38 31.00 25.24 4.21
C GLY A 38 31.69 24.45 3.10
N ALA A 39 32.95 24.03 3.27
CA ALA A 39 33.65 23.35 2.17
C ALA A 39 33.19 21.90 1.93
N ASP A 40 32.59 21.24 2.93
CA ASP A 40 32.19 19.81 2.89
C ASP A 40 30.66 19.61 3.00
N LEU A 41 29.85 20.58 2.55
CA LEU A 41 28.38 20.46 2.52
C LEU A 41 27.84 19.84 1.22
N ASP A 42 28.67 19.69 0.20
CA ASP A 42 28.26 19.12 -1.08
C ASP A 42 28.10 17.61 -0.97
N TRP A 43 26.85 17.17 -1.03
CA TRP A 43 26.52 15.74 -1.08
C TRP A 43 26.70 15.24 -2.51
N ASP A 44 27.59 14.27 -2.67
CA ASP A 44 27.70 13.54 -3.93
C ASP A 44 26.45 12.67 -4.20
N ALA A 45 26.40 12.07 -5.40
CA ALA A 45 25.26 11.27 -5.82
C ALA A 45 25.02 10.04 -4.91
N ASP A 46 26.08 9.49 -4.33
CA ASP A 46 26.03 8.30 -3.49
C ASP A 46 25.50 8.65 -2.08
N ALA A 47 25.94 9.76 -1.51
CA ALA A 47 25.39 10.34 -0.28
C ALA A 47 23.89 10.65 -0.45
N TRP A 48 23.49 11.24 -1.58
CA TRP A 48 22.08 11.47 -1.91
C TRP A 48 21.28 10.16 -2.03
N ALA A 49 21.84 9.13 -2.68
CA ALA A 49 21.19 7.84 -2.83
C ALA A 49 21.03 7.11 -1.49
N GLU A 50 22.05 7.20 -0.62
CA GLU A 50 22.02 6.61 0.70
C GLU A 50 20.97 7.30 1.60
N VAL A 51 20.98 8.63 1.67
CA VAL A 51 20.01 9.36 2.49
C VAL A 51 18.59 9.14 1.99
N ARG A 52 18.37 9.11 0.67
CA ARG A 52 17.07 8.75 0.08
C ARG A 52 16.63 7.36 0.49
N THR A 53 17.54 6.40 0.53
CA THR A 53 17.25 5.02 0.96
C THR A 53 16.90 4.97 2.44
N ARG A 54 17.66 5.65 3.29
CA ARG A 54 17.40 5.76 4.74
C ARG A 54 16.04 6.41 4.99
N ALA A 55 15.75 7.54 4.35
CA ALA A 55 14.48 8.25 4.47
C ALA A 55 13.28 7.40 4.01
N ARG A 56 13.40 6.68 2.89
CA ARG A 56 12.35 5.77 2.40
C ARG A 56 12.06 4.64 3.39
N ARG A 57 13.09 4.03 3.96
CA ARG A 57 12.93 2.93 4.93
C ARG A 57 12.32 3.44 6.23
N ALA A 58 12.83 4.55 6.77
CA ALA A 58 12.30 5.17 7.98
C ALA A 58 10.84 5.63 7.79
N GLY A 59 10.51 6.24 6.65
CA GLY A 59 9.15 6.67 6.32
C GLY A 59 8.16 5.50 6.21
N ARG A 60 8.55 4.39 5.57
CA ARG A 60 7.72 3.18 5.52
C ARG A 60 7.48 2.58 6.91
N ALA A 61 8.54 2.45 7.71
CA ALA A 61 8.42 1.96 9.09
C ALA A 61 7.52 2.89 9.93
N TYR A 62 7.66 4.21 9.78
CA TYR A 62 6.83 5.20 10.46
C TYR A 62 5.35 5.03 10.15
N ILE A 63 4.98 4.82 8.88
CA ILE A 63 3.58 4.61 8.48
C ILE A 63 3.00 3.40 9.22
N TRP A 64 3.66 2.24 9.12
CA TRP A 64 3.21 1.00 9.78
C TRP A 64 3.11 1.12 11.30
N LEU A 65 4.11 1.74 11.94
CA LEU A 65 4.10 1.98 13.38
C LEU A 65 2.97 2.92 13.78
N ASN A 66 2.74 3.99 13.02
CA ASN A 66 1.66 4.93 13.29
C ASN A 66 0.29 4.25 13.18
N LEU A 67 0.07 3.38 12.20
CA LEU A 67 -1.20 2.66 12.05
C LEU A 67 -1.49 1.74 13.24
N VAL A 68 -0.50 0.97 13.66
CA VAL A 68 -0.59 0.15 14.88
C VAL A 68 -0.89 1.04 16.09
N GLU A 69 -0.21 2.18 16.22
CA GLU A 69 -0.40 3.13 17.31
C GLU A 69 -1.83 3.70 17.31
N GLN A 70 -2.36 4.11 16.16
CA GLN A 70 -3.76 4.59 16.04
C GLN A 70 -4.76 3.49 16.35
N ARG A 71 -4.53 2.26 15.87
CA ARG A 71 -5.42 1.14 16.16
C ARG A 71 -5.43 0.81 17.65
N LEU A 72 -4.26 0.78 18.29
CA LEU A 72 -4.15 0.58 19.74
C LEU A 72 -4.84 1.68 20.51
N ARG A 73 -4.70 2.96 20.13
CA ARG A 73 -5.46 4.05 20.73
C ARG A 73 -6.97 3.81 20.63
N ALA A 74 -7.45 3.43 19.44
CA ALA A 74 -8.88 3.15 19.25
C ALA A 74 -9.37 2.00 20.14
N VAL A 75 -8.61 0.89 20.21
CA VAL A 75 -8.93 -0.27 21.05
C VAL A 75 -8.89 0.08 22.53
N VAL A 76 -7.84 0.75 22.99
CA VAL A 76 -7.71 1.19 24.39
C VAL A 76 -8.84 2.14 24.78
N SER A 77 -9.18 3.09 23.90
CA SER A 77 -10.32 3.98 24.10
C SER A 77 -11.62 3.20 24.21
N ALA A 78 -11.91 2.30 23.25
CA ALA A 78 -13.16 1.55 23.23
C ALA A 78 -13.35 0.65 24.46
N VAL A 79 -12.27 0.09 25.02
CA VAL A 79 -12.34 -0.83 26.15
C VAL A 79 -12.29 -0.11 27.50
N LEU A 80 -11.38 0.85 27.68
CA LEU A 80 -11.17 1.48 29.00
C LEU A 80 -12.05 2.70 29.23
N ARG A 81 -12.37 3.48 28.19
CA ARG A 81 -13.18 4.69 28.35
C ARG A 81 -14.54 4.39 28.99
N PRO A 82 -15.33 3.37 28.59
CA PRO A 82 -16.61 3.08 29.23
C PRO A 82 -16.51 2.68 30.71
N ILE A 83 -15.33 2.26 31.16
CA ILE A 83 -15.07 1.84 32.55
C ILE A 83 -14.66 3.04 33.42
N TYR A 84 -13.73 3.86 32.92
CA TYR A 84 -13.11 4.94 33.70
C TYR A 84 -13.80 6.30 33.54
N GLU A 85 -14.33 6.63 32.35
CA GLU A 85 -14.99 7.92 32.09
C GLU A 85 -16.19 8.21 33.01
N PRO A 86 -17.07 7.25 33.34
CA PRO A 86 -18.20 7.52 34.24
C PRO A 86 -17.81 7.99 35.64
N VAL A 87 -16.60 7.63 36.09
CA VAL A 87 -16.08 7.97 37.44
C VAL A 87 -15.13 9.16 37.40
N HIS A 88 -14.34 9.30 36.33
CA HIS A 88 -13.21 10.24 36.25
C HIS A 88 -13.38 11.34 35.20
N GLY A 89 -14.45 11.30 34.39
CA GLY A 89 -14.71 12.28 33.32
C GLY A 89 -13.58 12.34 32.29
N ASP A 90 -13.22 13.55 31.87
CA ASP A 90 -12.18 13.79 30.85
C ASP A 90 -10.78 13.32 31.27
N GLU A 91 -10.54 13.12 32.57
CA GLU A 91 -9.27 12.67 33.14
C GLU A 91 -9.15 11.13 33.24
N TRP A 92 -10.05 10.40 32.58
CA TRP A 92 -10.08 8.94 32.64
C TRP A 92 -8.76 8.27 32.22
N VAL A 93 -8.02 8.88 31.29
CA VAL A 93 -6.70 8.38 30.84
C VAL A 93 -5.68 8.47 31.98
N ILE A 94 -5.69 9.56 32.77
CA ILE A 94 -4.83 9.71 33.95
C ILE A 94 -5.20 8.65 34.99
N ALA A 95 -6.50 8.51 35.25
CA ALA A 95 -6.99 7.54 36.22
C ALA A 95 -6.61 6.10 35.85
N ALA A 96 -6.75 5.73 34.57
CA ALA A 96 -6.35 4.42 34.07
C ALA A 96 -4.83 4.19 34.16
N ALA A 97 -4.02 5.22 33.91
CA ALA A 97 -2.55 5.10 33.91
C ALA A 97 -1.94 5.02 35.33
N GLY A 98 -2.68 5.44 36.36
CA GLY A 98 -2.25 5.34 37.76
C GLY A 98 -0.97 6.14 38.10
N PRO A 99 -0.31 5.83 39.23
CA PRO A 99 0.82 6.62 39.73
C PRO A 99 2.06 6.63 38.82
N ALA A 100 2.32 5.53 38.11
CA ALA A 100 3.44 5.42 37.17
C ALA A 100 3.16 6.16 35.84
N GLY A 101 1.88 6.22 35.43
CA GLY A 101 1.46 6.88 34.20
C GLY A 101 1.29 8.39 34.31
N GLN A 102 1.33 8.95 35.52
CA GLN A 102 1.09 10.39 35.73
C GLN A 102 2.19 11.25 35.07
N GLU A 103 3.45 10.80 35.09
CA GLU A 103 4.55 11.49 34.40
C GLU A 103 4.38 11.43 32.87
N TRP A 104 3.89 10.30 32.34
CA TRP A 104 3.67 10.12 30.91
C TRP A 104 2.53 10.97 30.40
N VAL A 105 1.43 11.00 31.13
CA VAL A 105 0.31 11.86 30.81
C VAL A 105 0.73 13.32 30.93
N GLN A 106 1.51 13.72 31.92
CA GLN A 106 2.04 15.09 32.01
C GLN A 106 2.89 15.47 30.79
N ARG A 107 3.76 14.56 30.31
CA ARG A 107 4.53 14.77 29.07
C ARG A 107 3.60 14.88 27.86
N ALA A 108 2.60 14.01 27.76
CA ALA A 108 1.59 14.05 26.71
C ALA A 108 0.78 15.37 26.71
N VAL A 109 0.40 15.86 27.90
CA VAL A 109 -0.26 17.16 28.10
C VAL A 109 0.67 18.31 27.67
N ALA A 110 1.95 18.27 28.04
CA ALA A 110 2.91 19.29 27.59
C ALA A 110 3.07 19.30 26.07
N VAL A 111 3.15 18.13 25.43
CA VAL A 111 3.21 18.01 23.96
C VAL A 111 1.91 18.49 23.30
N ARG A 112 0.75 18.18 23.90
CA ARG A 112 -0.56 18.68 23.48
C ARG A 112 -0.61 20.21 23.52
N GLU A 113 -0.18 20.83 24.62
CA GLU A 113 -0.15 22.28 24.77
C GLU A 113 0.80 22.94 23.76
N VAL A 114 2.00 22.38 23.56
CA VAL A 114 2.96 22.89 22.57
C VAL A 114 2.38 22.76 21.16
N SER A 115 1.72 21.65 20.85
CA SER A 115 1.09 21.43 19.55
C SER A 115 -0.01 22.45 19.26
N ARG A 116 -0.87 22.73 20.26
CA ARG A 116 -1.89 23.80 20.19
C ARG A 116 -1.28 25.17 19.93
N ARG A 117 -0.23 25.54 20.67
CA ARG A 117 0.45 26.84 20.52
C ARG A 117 1.14 27.00 19.16
N LYS A 118 1.66 25.91 18.59
CA LYS A 118 2.35 25.91 17.30
C LYS A 118 1.42 25.82 16.09
N GLY A 119 0.10 25.72 16.30
CA GLY A 119 -0.88 25.63 15.20
C GLY A 119 -0.72 24.37 14.35
N TYR A 120 -0.14 23.30 14.91
CA TYR A 120 -0.21 22.00 14.25
C TYR A 120 -1.69 21.63 14.13
N LEU A 121 -2.13 21.34 12.91
CA LEU A 121 -3.52 21.05 12.57
C LEU A 121 -3.86 19.64 13.09
N LEU A 122 -4.05 19.55 14.40
CA LEU A 122 -4.73 18.44 15.05
C LEU A 122 -6.23 18.69 14.89
N ASP A 123 -6.98 17.69 14.47
CA ASP A 123 -8.43 17.77 14.46
C ASP A 123 -8.89 18.14 15.89
N PRO A 124 -9.78 19.13 16.10
CA PRO A 124 -10.33 19.43 17.42
C PRO A 124 -10.93 18.22 18.14
N ALA A 125 -11.34 17.18 17.41
CA ALA A 125 -11.78 15.90 17.97
C ALA A 125 -10.63 15.02 18.52
N ASP A 126 -9.39 15.29 18.12
CA ASP A 126 -8.17 14.57 18.54
C ASP A 126 -7.44 15.24 19.73
N ASP A 127 -8.09 16.20 20.40
CA ASP A 127 -7.52 16.94 21.53
C ASP A 127 -7.60 16.17 22.87
N ASN A 128 -7.43 14.84 22.83
CA ASN A 128 -7.38 13.96 24.01
C ASN A 128 -5.93 13.55 24.30
N VAL A 129 -5.58 13.40 25.58
CA VAL A 129 -4.28 12.89 26.05
C VAL A 129 -3.89 11.58 25.37
N LEU A 130 -4.86 10.69 25.12
CA LEU A 130 -4.64 9.39 24.47
C LEU A 130 -3.94 9.53 23.11
N CYS A 131 -4.21 10.60 22.36
CA CYS A 131 -3.62 10.88 21.05
C CYS A 131 -2.10 11.15 21.11
N PHE A 132 -1.58 11.45 22.31
CA PHE A 132 -0.17 11.76 22.53
C PHE A 132 0.59 10.64 23.24
N LEU A 133 -0.10 9.54 23.61
CA LEU A 133 0.56 8.36 24.15
C LEU A 133 1.29 7.60 23.04
N THR A 134 2.52 7.22 23.33
CA THR A 134 3.39 6.43 22.45
C THR A 134 3.08 4.94 22.52
N LEU A 135 3.52 4.16 21.53
CA LEU A 135 3.35 2.71 21.50
C LEU A 135 3.71 1.98 22.83
N PRO A 136 4.85 2.26 23.52
CA PRO A 136 5.13 1.67 24.82
C PRO A 136 4.09 1.98 25.90
N GLN A 137 3.58 3.22 25.92
CA GLN A 137 2.59 3.65 26.91
C GLN A 137 1.22 3.00 26.65
N LEU A 138 0.84 2.84 25.37
CA LEU A 138 -0.37 2.12 24.97
C LEU A 138 -0.28 0.63 25.31
N ARG A 139 0.88 0.00 25.05
CA ARG A 139 1.17 -1.38 25.47
C ARG A 139 0.96 -1.52 26.98
N GLU A 140 1.53 -0.62 27.76
CA GLU A 140 1.46 -0.72 29.22
C GLU A 140 0.02 -0.57 29.74
N LEU A 141 -0.76 0.37 29.21
CA LEU A 141 -2.19 0.46 29.52
C LEU A 141 -2.94 -0.84 29.19
N MET A 142 -2.70 -1.42 28.01
CA MET A 142 -3.36 -2.66 27.61
C MET A 142 -2.97 -3.84 28.51
N VAL A 143 -1.70 -3.95 28.86
CA VAL A 143 -1.14 -5.02 29.70
C VAL A 143 -1.58 -4.90 31.16
N GLN A 144 -1.57 -3.70 31.72
CA GLN A 144 -2.00 -3.42 33.10
C GLN A 144 -3.48 -3.73 33.29
N HIS A 145 -4.30 -3.41 32.28
CA HIS A 145 -5.75 -3.61 32.32
C HIS A 145 -6.20 -4.84 31.52
N TRP A 146 -5.31 -5.82 31.30
CA TRP A 146 -5.60 -7.00 30.47
C TRP A 146 -6.95 -7.70 30.78
N PRO A 147 -7.40 -7.83 32.04
CA PRO A 147 -8.72 -8.41 32.33
C PRO A 147 -9.90 -7.71 31.62
N CYS A 148 -9.77 -6.43 31.25
CA CYS A 148 -10.77 -5.70 30.47
C CYS A 148 -10.74 -6.05 28.97
N PHE A 149 -9.57 -6.49 28.48
CA PHE A 149 -9.30 -6.81 27.08
C PHE A 149 -9.48 -8.30 26.76
N GLU A 150 -9.33 -9.18 27.76
CA GLU A 150 -9.48 -10.64 27.65
C GLU A 150 -10.77 -11.10 26.92
N PRO A 151 -11.95 -10.46 27.08
CA PRO A 151 -13.14 -10.85 26.33
C PRO A 151 -13.06 -10.64 24.81
N TYR A 152 -12.12 -9.82 24.35
CA TYR A 152 -12.01 -9.39 22.94
C TYR A 152 -10.77 -9.97 22.24
N PHE A 153 -9.79 -10.46 23.01
CA PHE A 153 -8.51 -10.94 22.48
C PHE A 153 -8.10 -12.27 23.12
N ASP A 154 -7.83 -13.26 22.28
CA ASP A 154 -7.57 -14.63 22.71
C ASP A 154 -6.17 -14.86 23.29
N ASP A 155 -5.15 -14.11 22.82
CA ASP A 155 -3.74 -14.34 23.21
C ASP A 155 -3.00 -13.05 23.61
N ARG A 156 -2.89 -12.85 24.93
CA ARG A 156 -2.09 -11.78 25.55
C ARG A 156 -0.63 -11.81 25.12
N ARG A 157 -0.04 -13.01 25.14
CA ARG A 157 1.39 -13.20 24.93
C ARG A 157 1.75 -12.89 23.48
N GLU A 158 0.87 -13.21 22.56
CA GLU A 158 1.04 -12.88 21.14
C GLU A 158 1.09 -11.37 20.90
N VAL A 159 0.19 -10.61 21.52
CA VAL A 159 0.15 -9.15 21.45
C VAL A 159 1.41 -8.53 22.08
N GLU A 160 1.80 -8.97 23.27
CA GLU A 160 3.00 -8.48 23.96
C GLU A 160 4.27 -8.74 23.13
N LEU A 161 4.44 -9.96 22.61
CA LEU A 161 5.59 -10.32 21.77
C LEU A 161 5.66 -9.48 20.50
N ALA A 162 4.52 -9.28 19.82
CA ALA A 162 4.47 -8.45 18.62
C ALA A 162 4.88 -7.00 18.92
N LEU A 163 4.40 -6.44 20.04
CA LEU A 163 4.78 -5.08 20.45
C LEU A 163 6.27 -4.96 20.80
N ASP A 164 6.83 -5.96 21.49
CA ASP A 164 8.25 -5.99 21.86
C ASP A 164 9.16 -6.08 20.62
N GLU A 165 8.76 -6.85 19.61
CA GLU A 165 9.47 -6.92 18.32
C GLU A 165 9.50 -5.56 17.60
N LEU A 166 8.44 -4.76 17.70
CA LEU A 166 8.34 -3.46 17.04
C LEU A 166 9.22 -2.38 17.69
N GLU A 167 9.66 -2.57 18.93
CA GLU A 167 10.47 -1.57 19.64
C GLU A 167 11.77 -1.25 18.91
N VAL A 168 12.41 -2.23 18.27
CA VAL A 168 13.65 -2.01 17.51
C VAL A 168 13.41 -1.02 16.37
N ALA A 169 12.36 -1.24 15.58
CA ALA A 169 12.01 -0.38 14.46
C ALA A 169 11.56 1.01 14.93
N ARG A 170 10.71 1.06 15.96
CA ARG A 170 10.25 2.32 16.57
C ARG A 170 11.41 3.17 17.09
N SER A 171 12.32 2.55 17.81
CA SER A 171 13.48 3.23 18.40
C SER A 171 14.48 3.69 17.33
N ALA A 172 14.57 2.98 16.20
CA ALA A 172 15.33 3.42 15.05
C ALA A 172 14.69 4.63 14.37
N VAL A 173 13.38 4.61 14.11
CA VAL A 173 12.63 5.74 13.53
C VAL A 173 12.69 6.98 14.42
N ALA A 174 12.37 6.83 15.71
CA ALA A 174 12.32 7.96 16.66
C ALA A 174 13.66 8.68 16.84
N ARG A 175 14.78 7.97 16.65
CA ARG A 175 16.14 8.53 16.76
C ARG A 175 16.81 8.77 15.42
N ASN A 176 16.05 8.74 14.32
CA ASN A 176 16.55 8.92 12.95
C ASN A 176 17.76 8.01 12.63
N ARG A 177 17.76 6.78 13.16
CA ARG A 177 18.82 5.79 12.90
C ARG A 177 18.53 5.04 11.61
N ALA A 178 19.59 4.54 10.97
CA ALA A 178 19.46 3.73 9.77
C ALA A 178 18.70 2.41 10.07
N LEU A 179 17.67 2.11 9.27
CA LEU A 179 17.02 0.81 9.24
C LEU A 179 17.60 -0.07 8.13
N SER A 180 17.91 -1.32 8.47
CA SER A 180 18.20 -2.35 7.47
C SER A 180 16.91 -2.82 6.79
N GLU A 181 17.05 -3.40 5.60
CA GLU A 181 15.92 -3.96 4.86
C GLU A 181 15.25 -5.11 5.61
N THR A 182 16.04 -5.95 6.29
CA THR A 182 15.55 -7.08 7.08
C THR A 182 14.71 -6.63 8.27
N VAL A 183 15.16 -5.58 8.99
CA VAL A 183 14.42 -5.03 10.14
C VAL A 183 13.13 -4.36 9.67
N LEU A 184 13.16 -3.62 8.55
CA LEU A 184 11.94 -3.07 7.96
C LEU A 184 10.95 -4.18 7.59
N ALA A 185 11.39 -5.19 6.84
CA ALA A 185 10.51 -6.28 6.41
C ALA A 185 9.92 -7.06 7.60
N GLN A 186 10.68 -7.23 8.70
CA GLN A 186 10.16 -7.81 9.93
C GLN A 186 9.11 -6.90 10.57
N ALA A 187 9.39 -5.60 10.72
CA ALA A 187 8.45 -4.65 11.29
C ALA A 187 7.12 -4.60 10.51
N GLU A 188 7.17 -4.61 9.18
CA GLU A 188 5.96 -4.62 8.33
C GLU A 188 5.11 -5.88 8.58
N ARG A 189 5.73 -7.06 8.67
CA ARG A 189 5.02 -8.32 8.98
C ARG A 189 4.43 -8.31 10.39
N THR A 190 5.20 -7.87 11.38
CA THR A 190 4.75 -7.82 12.78
C THR A 190 3.61 -6.80 12.95
N CYS A 191 3.69 -5.63 12.30
CA CYS A 191 2.60 -4.65 12.30
C CYS A 191 1.33 -5.22 11.64
N ALA A 192 1.43 -5.87 10.48
CA ALA A 192 0.28 -6.46 9.79
C ALA A 192 -0.43 -7.50 10.67
N ARG A 193 0.34 -8.43 11.25
CA ARG A 193 -0.18 -9.43 12.19
C ARG A 193 -0.84 -8.78 13.41
N LEU A 194 -0.21 -7.77 14.00
CA LEU A 194 -0.77 -7.08 15.16
C LEU A 194 -2.08 -6.35 14.82
N LEU A 195 -2.19 -5.74 13.64
CA LEU A 195 -3.44 -5.13 13.18
C LEU A 195 -4.56 -6.16 13.00
N GLU A 196 -4.25 -7.36 12.50
CA GLU A 196 -5.20 -8.48 12.43
C GLU A 196 -5.66 -8.92 13.83
N LEU A 197 -4.72 -9.11 14.77
CA LEU A 197 -5.03 -9.45 16.17
C LEU A 197 -5.90 -8.38 16.83
N LEU A 198 -5.67 -7.11 16.52
CA LEU A 198 -6.46 -5.98 17.02
C LEU A 198 -7.79 -5.80 16.28
N GLY A 199 -8.18 -6.72 15.39
CA GLY A 199 -9.43 -6.68 14.66
C GLY A 199 -9.55 -5.51 13.68
N ALA A 200 -8.43 -4.96 13.19
CA ALA A 200 -8.46 -3.98 12.10
C ALA A 200 -8.82 -4.62 10.75
N SER A 201 -8.65 -5.94 10.65
CA SER A 201 -9.07 -6.75 9.52
C SER A 201 -10.13 -7.75 9.97
N ARG A 202 -11.42 -7.36 9.96
CA ARG A 202 -12.52 -8.26 9.57
C ARG A 202 -13.87 -7.56 9.44
N ASP A 203 -14.55 -7.97 8.37
CA ASP A 203 -15.95 -7.83 8.01
C ASP A 203 -16.38 -6.51 7.32
N ASP A 204 -16.08 -6.41 6.02
CA ASP A 204 -17.12 -6.28 5.00
C ASP A 204 -16.60 -6.61 3.58
N ALA A 205 -17.44 -7.34 2.82
CA ALA A 205 -17.32 -7.78 1.43
C ALA A 205 -16.52 -9.08 1.11
N PRO A 206 -17.17 -10.12 0.50
CA PRO A 206 -16.55 -11.39 0.07
C PRO A 206 -15.39 -11.28 -0.94
N SER A 207 -15.07 -10.09 -1.43
CA SER A 207 -13.98 -9.82 -2.37
C SER A 207 -12.62 -9.55 -1.74
N ALA A 208 -12.63 -9.26 -0.42
CA ALA A 208 -11.45 -8.94 0.39
C ALA A 208 -10.39 -10.05 0.36
N HIS A 209 -10.69 -11.20 -0.25
CA HIS A 209 -9.78 -12.33 -0.40
C HIS A 209 -8.83 -12.25 -1.62
N ARG A 210 -9.06 -11.41 -2.64
CA ARG A 210 -8.16 -11.40 -3.82
C ARG A 210 -6.96 -10.49 -3.69
N LEU A 211 -7.14 -9.32 -3.06
CA LEU A 211 -6.05 -8.41 -2.71
C LEU A 211 -6.40 -7.70 -1.41
N PRO A 212 -5.53 -7.76 -0.37
CA PRO A 212 -5.72 -6.95 0.82
C PRO A 212 -5.62 -5.46 0.47
N VAL A 213 -6.35 -4.62 1.19
CA VAL A 213 -6.11 -3.19 1.22
C VAL A 213 -4.95 -2.98 2.19
N ASP A 214 -3.81 -2.49 1.70
CA ASP A 214 -2.74 -2.09 2.61
C ASP A 214 -2.92 -0.64 3.04
N ALA A 215 -2.36 -0.30 4.19
CA ALA A 215 -2.60 1.01 4.76
C ALA A 215 -1.88 2.16 4.03
N VAL A 216 -0.93 1.86 3.13
CA VAL A 216 -0.40 2.86 2.20
C VAL A 216 -1.47 3.18 1.16
N GLU A 217 -2.16 2.16 0.64
CA GLU A 217 -3.31 2.33 -0.24
C GLU A 217 -4.42 3.16 0.41
N ASP A 218 -4.73 2.96 1.69
CA ASP A 218 -5.70 3.81 2.42
C ASP A 218 -5.27 5.27 2.52
N LEU A 219 -3.97 5.53 2.73
CA LEU A 219 -3.47 6.89 2.93
C LEU A 219 -3.24 7.65 1.63
N VAL A 220 -2.96 6.95 0.52
CA VAL A 220 -2.46 7.59 -0.71
C VAL A 220 -3.07 7.06 -2.00
N GLY A 221 -3.97 6.08 -1.92
CA GLY A 221 -4.61 5.43 -3.08
C GLY A 221 -5.24 6.42 -4.03
N ASP A 222 -5.94 7.43 -3.49
CA ASP A 222 -6.59 8.50 -4.26
C ASP A 222 -5.64 9.29 -5.18
N ARG A 223 -4.33 9.29 -4.90
CA ARG A 223 -3.32 9.95 -5.76
C ARG A 223 -3.06 9.21 -7.06
N PHE A 224 -3.40 7.92 -7.13
CA PHE A 224 -3.15 7.07 -8.29
C PHE A 224 -4.44 6.52 -8.89
N ALA A 225 -5.53 7.30 -8.79
CA ALA A 225 -6.89 6.88 -9.15
C ALA A 225 -7.25 5.59 -8.41
N ASP A 226 -7.49 4.51 -9.15
CA ASP A 226 -7.84 3.18 -8.65
C ASP A 226 -6.74 2.13 -8.91
N VAL A 227 -5.50 2.58 -9.18
CA VAL A 227 -4.34 1.71 -9.35
C VAL A 227 -3.85 1.22 -7.99
N VAL A 228 -4.00 -0.09 -7.75
CA VAL A 228 -3.52 -0.75 -6.52
C VAL A 228 -2.18 -1.48 -6.72
N GLY A 229 -1.71 -1.59 -7.96
CA GLY A 229 -0.43 -2.20 -8.25
C GLY A 229 0.08 -1.95 -9.67
N VAL A 230 1.40 -1.82 -9.79
CA VAL A 230 2.11 -1.81 -11.07
C VAL A 230 3.23 -2.82 -11.02
N HIS A 231 3.23 -3.75 -11.98
CA HIS A 231 4.27 -4.77 -12.14
C HIS A 231 5.05 -4.47 -13.41
N SER A 232 6.38 -4.65 -13.39
CA SER A 232 7.22 -4.41 -14.57
C SER A 232 6.91 -5.34 -15.74
N ASP A 233 6.39 -6.52 -15.45
CA ASP A 233 6.15 -7.59 -16.41
C ASP A 233 5.10 -8.57 -15.87
N ARG A 234 4.57 -9.43 -16.75
CA ARG A 234 3.54 -10.39 -16.40
C ARG A 234 4.05 -11.49 -15.45
N VAL A 235 5.33 -11.83 -15.52
CA VAL A 235 5.92 -12.88 -14.66
C VAL A 235 5.89 -12.43 -13.20
N ARG A 236 6.23 -11.17 -12.93
CA ARG A 236 6.16 -10.59 -11.58
C ARG A 236 4.75 -10.44 -11.05
N LEU A 237 3.79 -10.11 -11.92
CA LEU A 237 2.37 -10.18 -11.54
C LEU A 237 2.05 -11.60 -11.07
N GLN A 238 2.30 -12.61 -11.90
CA GLN A 238 1.90 -13.99 -11.62
C GLN A 238 2.57 -14.60 -10.38
N ARG A 239 3.73 -14.11 -9.96
CA ARG A 239 4.37 -14.51 -8.69
C ARG A 239 3.64 -13.98 -7.47
N ARG A 240 2.96 -12.83 -7.58
CA ARG A 240 2.24 -12.17 -6.49
C ARG A 240 0.75 -12.46 -6.52
N LEU A 241 0.17 -12.52 -7.72
CA LEU A 241 -1.23 -12.79 -7.99
C LEU A 241 -1.33 -13.86 -9.10
N PRO A 242 -1.16 -15.15 -8.74
CA PRO A 242 -1.37 -16.26 -9.65
C PRO A 242 -2.75 -16.23 -10.32
N ALA A 243 -2.85 -16.80 -11.51
CA ALA A 243 -4.14 -16.89 -12.23
C ALA A 243 -5.21 -17.65 -11.43
N GLU A 244 -4.81 -18.54 -10.53
CA GLU A 244 -5.70 -19.27 -9.63
C GLU A 244 -6.41 -18.34 -8.66
N ASP A 245 -5.66 -17.44 -8.05
CA ASP A 245 -6.16 -16.49 -7.06
C ASP A 245 -6.91 -15.34 -7.75
N LEU A 246 -6.44 -14.94 -8.94
CA LEU A 246 -7.09 -13.92 -9.75
C LEU A 246 -8.49 -14.34 -10.21
N PHE A 247 -8.64 -15.55 -10.78
CA PHE A 247 -9.90 -16.00 -11.39
C PHE A 247 -10.72 -16.92 -10.47
N GLY A 248 -10.13 -17.41 -9.39
CA GLY A 248 -10.79 -18.28 -8.41
C GLY A 248 -12.02 -17.61 -7.78
N GLY A 249 -13.11 -18.37 -7.68
CA GLY A 249 -14.34 -17.91 -7.03
C GLY A 249 -15.03 -16.72 -7.70
N ALA A 250 -14.62 -16.33 -8.92
CA ALA A 250 -15.25 -15.24 -9.65
C ALA A 250 -16.74 -15.51 -9.91
N ARG A 251 -17.60 -14.52 -9.63
CA ARG A 251 -19.00 -14.50 -10.08
C ARG A 251 -19.09 -14.04 -11.54
N ARG A 252 -18.19 -13.17 -11.97
CA ARG A 252 -18.12 -12.65 -13.34
C ARG A 252 -16.68 -12.47 -13.80
N LEU A 253 -16.41 -12.81 -15.05
CA LEU A 253 -15.14 -12.57 -15.72
C LEU A 253 -15.38 -11.98 -17.12
N ASP A 254 -15.02 -10.72 -17.27
CA ASP A 254 -15.02 -10.02 -18.55
C ASP A 254 -13.57 -9.86 -19.01
N ALA A 255 -13.20 -10.47 -20.13
CA ALA A 255 -11.82 -10.49 -20.60
C ALA A 255 -11.72 -10.10 -22.07
N MET A 256 -10.86 -9.13 -22.39
CA MET A 256 -10.59 -8.70 -23.76
C MET A 256 -9.10 -8.67 -24.09
N GLY A 257 -8.76 -8.94 -25.34
CA GLY A 257 -7.40 -8.83 -25.86
C GLY A 257 -7.14 -9.73 -27.05
N ILE A 258 -5.88 -9.80 -27.49
CA ILE A 258 -5.50 -10.54 -28.69
C ILE A 258 -5.84 -12.02 -28.58
N GLY A 259 -5.32 -12.70 -27.54
CA GLY A 259 -5.48 -14.14 -27.37
C GLY A 259 -5.85 -14.55 -25.94
N LEU A 260 -6.11 -13.60 -25.05
CA LEU A 260 -6.42 -13.84 -23.63
C LEU A 260 -5.40 -14.75 -22.90
N ASN A 261 -4.13 -14.65 -23.26
CA ASN A 261 -3.08 -15.59 -22.84
C ASN A 261 -2.93 -15.73 -21.31
N LEU A 262 -3.24 -14.70 -20.51
CA LEU A 262 -3.18 -14.82 -19.04
C LEU A 262 -4.17 -15.89 -18.56
N LEU A 263 -5.39 -15.92 -19.12
CA LEU A 263 -6.40 -16.92 -18.82
C LEU A 263 -6.08 -18.26 -19.50
N VAL A 264 -5.93 -18.26 -20.82
CA VAL A 264 -5.85 -19.50 -21.63
C VAL A 264 -4.63 -20.36 -21.27
N GLN A 265 -3.50 -19.74 -20.97
CA GLN A 265 -2.25 -20.47 -20.72
C GLN A 265 -2.07 -20.87 -19.26
N ASN A 266 -2.68 -20.14 -18.31
CA ASN A 266 -2.40 -20.31 -16.88
C ASN A 266 -3.59 -20.84 -16.09
N TYR A 267 -4.76 -20.97 -16.71
CA TYR A 267 -5.96 -21.48 -16.06
C TYR A 267 -6.52 -22.68 -16.83
N SER A 268 -6.40 -23.87 -16.25
CA SER A 268 -6.72 -25.12 -16.96
C SER A 268 -8.19 -25.20 -17.39
N GLY A 269 -8.46 -25.85 -18.52
CA GLY A 269 -9.83 -26.07 -18.99
C GLY A 269 -10.72 -26.83 -17.99
N ARG A 270 -10.16 -27.71 -17.15
CA ARG A 270 -10.92 -28.36 -16.04
C ARG A 270 -11.34 -27.34 -14.99
N ARG A 271 -10.50 -26.35 -14.68
CA ARG A 271 -10.84 -25.27 -13.74
C ARG A 271 -11.85 -24.30 -14.35
N LEU A 272 -11.73 -23.93 -15.63
CA LEU A 272 -12.74 -23.12 -16.32
C LEU A 272 -14.12 -23.78 -16.28
N VAL A 273 -14.19 -25.10 -16.53
CA VAL A 273 -15.45 -25.84 -16.42
C VAL A 273 -16.01 -25.77 -14.99
N ARG A 274 -15.17 -25.93 -13.96
CA ARG A 274 -15.61 -25.83 -12.56
C ARG A 274 -16.08 -24.42 -12.21
N LEU A 275 -15.36 -23.38 -12.65
CA LEU A 275 -15.68 -21.98 -12.41
C LEU A 275 -17.02 -21.61 -13.05
N ALA A 276 -17.23 -21.98 -14.32
CA ALA A 276 -18.53 -21.78 -14.97
C ALA A 276 -19.64 -22.60 -14.29
N ALA A 277 -19.36 -23.85 -13.89
CA ALA A 277 -20.33 -24.69 -13.19
C ALA A 277 -20.71 -24.18 -11.79
N SER A 278 -19.86 -23.37 -11.14
CA SER A 278 -20.20 -22.68 -9.90
C SER A 278 -21.03 -21.41 -10.10
N GLY A 279 -21.49 -21.13 -11.33
CA GLY A 279 -22.33 -19.98 -11.66
C GLY A 279 -21.57 -18.74 -12.13
N CYS A 280 -20.27 -18.85 -12.41
CA CYS A 280 -19.51 -17.74 -12.99
C CYS A 280 -20.01 -17.43 -14.41
N ARG A 281 -20.23 -16.14 -14.71
CA ARG A 281 -20.51 -15.65 -16.07
C ARG A 281 -19.24 -15.15 -16.74
N LEU A 282 -18.93 -15.68 -17.92
CA LEU A 282 -17.72 -15.37 -18.67
C LEU A 282 -18.06 -14.72 -20.01
N ARG A 283 -17.52 -13.53 -20.24
CA ARG A 283 -17.55 -12.84 -21.54
C ARG A 283 -16.13 -12.69 -22.06
N LEU A 284 -15.79 -13.48 -23.08
CA LEU A 284 -14.43 -13.56 -23.61
C LEU A 284 -14.36 -12.93 -25.00
N LEU A 285 -13.66 -11.82 -25.12
CA LEU A 285 -13.52 -11.03 -26.34
C LEU A 285 -12.11 -11.16 -26.94
N PHE A 286 -12.01 -11.88 -28.06
CA PHE A 286 -10.76 -12.15 -28.76
C PHE A 286 -10.58 -11.22 -29.96
N LEU A 287 -9.35 -10.91 -30.33
CA LEU A 287 -9.10 -10.29 -31.63
C LEU A 287 -9.46 -11.29 -32.74
N ASN A 288 -10.21 -10.87 -33.76
CA ASN A 288 -10.53 -11.73 -34.89
C ASN A 288 -9.24 -12.18 -35.61
N PRO A 289 -8.92 -13.49 -35.68
CA PRO A 289 -7.73 -14.01 -36.33
C PRO A 289 -7.58 -13.59 -37.80
N ALA A 290 -8.70 -13.34 -38.48
CA ALA A 290 -8.75 -12.96 -39.88
C ALA A 290 -8.62 -11.45 -40.12
N SER A 291 -8.67 -10.63 -39.06
CA SER A 291 -8.67 -9.16 -39.18
C SER A 291 -7.35 -8.60 -39.71
N SER A 292 -7.43 -7.39 -40.28
CA SER A 292 -6.25 -6.61 -40.67
C SER A 292 -5.41 -6.18 -39.46
N ALA A 293 -6.04 -6.03 -38.29
CA ALA A 293 -5.39 -5.69 -37.02
C ALA A 293 -4.37 -6.75 -36.58
N VAL A 294 -4.68 -8.06 -36.71
CA VAL A 294 -3.72 -9.14 -36.44
C VAL A 294 -2.50 -9.01 -37.34
N ARG A 295 -2.70 -8.82 -38.65
CA ARG A 295 -1.62 -8.69 -39.63
C ARG A 295 -0.75 -7.47 -39.38
N ARG A 296 -1.35 -6.37 -38.91
CA ARG A 296 -0.61 -5.16 -38.50
C ARG A 296 0.26 -5.46 -37.29
N ARG A 297 -0.29 -6.14 -36.28
CA ARG A 297 0.42 -6.49 -35.07
C ARG A 297 1.58 -7.47 -35.31
N GLU A 298 1.40 -8.45 -36.19
CA GLU A 298 2.47 -9.35 -36.62
C GLU A 298 3.67 -8.58 -37.22
N ARG A 299 3.40 -7.58 -38.06
CA ARG A 299 4.43 -6.71 -38.64
C ARG A 299 5.13 -5.85 -37.58
N GLU A 300 4.38 -5.30 -36.62
CA GLU A 300 4.96 -4.50 -35.53
C GLU A 300 5.89 -5.31 -34.63
N LEU A 301 5.51 -6.56 -34.34
CA LEU A 301 6.30 -7.48 -33.51
C LEU A 301 7.43 -8.18 -34.26
N GLY A 302 7.51 -8.04 -35.58
CA GLY A 302 8.52 -8.71 -36.42
C GLY A 302 8.38 -10.24 -36.43
N ILE A 303 7.17 -10.77 -36.20
CA ILE A 303 6.90 -12.22 -36.18
C ILE A 303 6.41 -12.72 -37.54
N LYS A 304 6.44 -14.05 -37.75
CA LYS A 304 6.06 -14.64 -39.03
C LYS A 304 4.57 -14.37 -39.32
N LYS A 305 4.28 -14.03 -40.57
CA LYS A 305 2.90 -13.84 -41.05
C LYS A 305 2.04 -15.07 -40.72
N GLY A 306 0.89 -14.85 -40.10
CA GLY A 306 -0.07 -15.87 -39.68
C GLY A 306 0.31 -16.64 -38.41
N GLU A 307 1.41 -16.31 -37.73
CA GLU A 307 1.78 -16.92 -36.45
C GLU A 307 0.86 -16.47 -35.31
N LEU A 308 0.57 -15.17 -35.23
CA LEU A 308 -0.34 -14.63 -34.22
C LEU A 308 -1.76 -15.09 -34.50
N SER A 309 -2.19 -15.04 -35.76
CA SER A 309 -3.50 -15.50 -36.21
C SER A 309 -3.78 -16.95 -35.76
N ARG A 310 -2.85 -17.88 -36.05
CA ARG A 310 -2.95 -19.28 -35.61
C ARG A 310 -2.98 -19.44 -34.09
N THR A 311 -2.20 -18.64 -33.36
CA THR A 311 -2.19 -18.68 -31.89
C THR A 311 -3.54 -18.27 -31.32
N VAL A 312 -4.14 -17.20 -31.84
CA VAL A 312 -5.46 -16.75 -31.40
C VAL A 312 -6.54 -17.77 -31.75
N GLU A 313 -6.50 -18.34 -32.96
CA GLU A 313 -7.42 -19.40 -33.38
C GLU A 313 -7.36 -20.62 -32.44
N MET A 314 -6.15 -21.07 -32.07
CA MET A 314 -5.98 -22.17 -31.12
C MET A 314 -6.55 -21.87 -29.74
N ASN A 315 -6.42 -20.63 -29.28
CA ASN A 315 -6.98 -20.18 -28.00
C ASN A 315 -8.52 -20.16 -28.03
N ILE A 316 -9.11 -19.65 -29.12
CA ILE A 316 -10.56 -19.68 -29.35
C ILE A 316 -11.07 -21.12 -29.38
N LEU A 317 -10.40 -22.02 -30.11
CA LEU A 317 -10.75 -23.45 -30.15
C LEU A 317 -10.66 -24.11 -28.77
N HIS A 318 -9.68 -23.73 -27.95
CA HIS A 318 -9.58 -24.22 -26.58
C HIS A 318 -10.79 -23.77 -25.74
N MET A 319 -11.20 -22.50 -25.84
CA MET A 319 -12.38 -21.99 -25.14
C MET A 319 -13.68 -22.62 -25.64
N ARG A 320 -13.83 -22.88 -26.94
CA ARG A 320 -14.98 -23.62 -27.49
C ARG A 320 -15.08 -25.03 -26.91
N ARG A 321 -13.96 -25.74 -26.75
CA ARG A 321 -13.92 -27.06 -26.10
C ARG A 321 -14.32 -27.01 -24.63
N VAL A 322 -13.99 -25.92 -23.92
CA VAL A 322 -14.44 -25.70 -22.54
C VAL A 322 -15.95 -25.47 -22.53
N ARG A 323 -16.46 -24.55 -23.36
CA ARG A 323 -17.90 -24.24 -23.48
C ARG A 323 -18.74 -25.48 -23.79
N ALA A 324 -18.27 -26.35 -24.71
CA ALA A 324 -18.98 -27.57 -25.09
C ALA A 324 -19.15 -28.59 -23.95
N ARG A 325 -18.43 -28.43 -22.83
CA ARG A 325 -18.54 -29.30 -21.64
C ARG A 325 -19.45 -28.72 -20.57
N LEU A 326 -20.00 -27.53 -20.77
CA LEU A 326 -20.87 -26.84 -19.82
C LEU A 326 -22.33 -27.24 -20.05
N ARG A 327 -23.11 -27.24 -18.96
CA ARG A 327 -24.58 -27.41 -19.04
C ARG A 327 -25.24 -26.12 -19.47
N ASP A 328 -24.84 -25.00 -18.88
CA ASP A 328 -25.24 -23.66 -19.27
C ASP A 328 -24.15 -23.05 -20.15
N THR A 329 -24.36 -23.10 -21.46
CA THR A 329 -23.45 -22.46 -22.43
C THR A 329 -23.69 -20.97 -22.56
N GLY A 330 -24.83 -20.45 -22.07
CA GLY A 330 -25.16 -19.02 -22.10
C GLY A 330 -24.35 -18.21 -21.09
N ALA A 331 -23.93 -18.84 -20.00
CA ALA A 331 -22.98 -18.24 -19.05
C ALA A 331 -21.53 -18.17 -19.56
N PHE A 332 -21.23 -18.68 -20.77
CA PHE A 332 -19.88 -18.71 -21.34
C PHE A 332 -19.88 -18.23 -22.79
N GLU A 333 -19.72 -16.92 -22.97
CA GLU A 333 -19.79 -16.23 -24.25
C GLU A 333 -18.39 -16.01 -24.83
N ILE A 334 -18.23 -16.33 -26.12
CA ILE A 334 -16.96 -16.17 -26.85
C ILE A 334 -17.24 -15.30 -28.06
N HIS A 335 -16.61 -14.14 -28.12
CA HIS A 335 -16.82 -13.13 -29.15
C HIS A 335 -15.49 -12.72 -29.79
N VAL A 336 -15.57 -12.14 -30.99
CA VAL A 336 -14.43 -11.54 -31.69
C VAL A 336 -14.69 -10.09 -32.09
N PHE A 337 -13.65 -9.26 -32.04
CA PHE A 337 -13.66 -7.88 -32.54
C PHE A 337 -12.55 -7.65 -33.58
N ASP A 338 -12.72 -6.64 -34.44
CA ASP A 338 -11.82 -6.39 -35.58
C ASP A 338 -10.85 -5.21 -35.35
N GLU A 339 -11.01 -4.47 -34.25
CA GLU A 339 -10.24 -3.25 -33.99
C GLU A 339 -8.78 -3.52 -33.57
N THR A 340 -7.93 -2.49 -33.70
CA THR A 340 -6.54 -2.61 -33.25
C THR A 340 -6.49 -2.65 -31.73
N PRO A 341 -6.00 -3.75 -31.14
CA PRO A 341 -6.01 -3.91 -29.70
C PRO A 341 -4.97 -2.98 -29.06
N ARG A 342 -5.38 -2.21 -28.05
CA ARG A 342 -4.49 -1.29 -27.31
C ARG A 342 -3.98 -1.90 -26.01
N PHE A 343 -4.74 -2.82 -25.43
CA PHE A 343 -4.43 -3.51 -24.18
C PHE A 343 -5.13 -4.88 -24.14
N SER A 344 -4.71 -5.74 -23.22
CA SER A 344 -5.58 -6.79 -22.69
C SER A 344 -6.06 -6.41 -21.30
N ALA A 345 -7.33 -6.67 -21.02
CA ALA A 345 -7.93 -6.48 -19.71
C ALA A 345 -8.62 -7.78 -19.27
N TYR A 346 -8.53 -8.07 -17.97
CA TYR A 346 -9.29 -9.12 -17.30
C TYR A 346 -9.96 -8.48 -16.10
N MET A 347 -11.27 -8.31 -16.16
CA MET A 347 -12.10 -7.71 -15.12
C MET A 347 -12.88 -8.81 -14.42
N VAL A 348 -12.54 -9.01 -13.15
CA VAL A 348 -13.15 -10.00 -12.26
C VAL A 348 -14.13 -9.26 -11.37
N ASP A 349 -15.38 -9.74 -11.34
CA ASP A 349 -16.46 -9.17 -10.53
C ASP A 349 -16.66 -7.65 -10.72
N GLY A 350 -16.39 -7.16 -11.94
CA GLY A 350 -16.33 -5.72 -12.25
C GLY A 350 -17.66 -4.97 -12.30
N ASP A 351 -18.76 -5.65 -11.95
CA ASP A 351 -20.07 -5.06 -11.73
C ASP A 351 -20.33 -4.75 -10.24
N GLY A 352 -19.47 -5.18 -9.32
CA GLY A 352 -19.59 -4.90 -7.88
C GLY A 352 -18.59 -3.87 -7.35
N ALA A 353 -18.72 -3.52 -6.07
CA ALA A 353 -17.79 -2.67 -5.30
C ALA A 353 -16.40 -3.27 -5.10
N ASP A 354 -16.22 -4.46 -5.65
CA ASP A 354 -15.23 -5.47 -5.33
C ASP A 354 -14.41 -5.88 -6.55
N GLY A 355 -14.63 -5.14 -7.65
CA GLY A 355 -14.05 -5.44 -8.94
C GLY A 355 -12.52 -5.45 -8.88
N LEU A 356 -11.92 -6.32 -9.67
CA LEU A 356 -10.48 -6.33 -9.85
C LEU A 356 -10.17 -6.41 -11.35
N ALA A 357 -9.36 -5.48 -11.85
CA ALA A 357 -8.95 -5.49 -13.24
C ALA A 357 -7.43 -5.65 -13.35
N VAL A 358 -7.00 -6.58 -14.20
CA VAL A 358 -5.61 -6.69 -14.64
C VAL A 358 -5.53 -6.17 -16.06
N VAL A 359 -4.85 -5.04 -16.23
CA VAL A 359 -4.74 -4.35 -17.52
C VAL A 359 -3.29 -4.31 -17.98
N GLN A 360 -3.05 -4.74 -19.21
CA GLN A 360 -1.72 -4.79 -19.79
C GLN A 360 -1.72 -4.14 -21.18
N PRO A 361 -1.00 -3.04 -21.40
CA PRO A 361 -0.91 -2.38 -22.70
C PRO A 361 -0.14 -3.22 -23.73
N TYR A 362 -0.51 -3.05 -24.99
CA TYR A 362 0.23 -3.60 -26.13
C TYR A 362 1.25 -2.57 -26.64
N LEU A 363 2.46 -2.64 -26.08
CA LEU A 363 3.57 -1.79 -26.53
C LEU A 363 4.04 -2.20 -27.93
N ARG A 364 4.57 -1.24 -28.70
CA ARG A 364 4.92 -1.43 -30.12
C ARG A 364 5.93 -2.57 -30.38
N ARG A 365 7.00 -2.64 -29.58
CA ARG A 365 8.14 -3.55 -29.82
C ARG A 365 8.29 -4.67 -28.78
N VAL A 366 7.44 -4.66 -27.75
CA VAL A 366 7.59 -5.53 -26.59
C VAL A 366 6.52 -6.62 -26.66
N ARG A 367 6.92 -7.87 -26.37
CA ARG A 367 5.97 -8.98 -26.31
C ARG A 367 5.10 -8.83 -25.06
N GLY A 368 3.89 -9.38 -25.10
CA GLY A 368 2.93 -9.26 -23.98
C GLY A 368 3.41 -9.84 -22.64
N MET A 369 4.53 -10.55 -22.56
CA MET A 369 5.09 -10.99 -21.27
C MET A 369 5.93 -9.90 -20.58
N GLU A 370 6.55 -9.03 -21.36
CA GLU A 370 7.54 -8.03 -20.92
C GLU A 370 6.92 -6.63 -20.72
N ALA A 371 5.66 -6.44 -21.15
CA ALA A 371 4.95 -5.19 -20.94
C ALA A 371 4.52 -5.04 -19.46
N PRO A 372 4.56 -3.82 -18.90
CA PRO A 372 4.11 -3.57 -17.53
C PRO A 372 2.63 -3.93 -17.37
N VAL A 373 2.22 -4.28 -16.16
CA VAL A 373 0.84 -4.65 -15.85
C VAL A 373 0.30 -3.79 -14.74
N LEU A 374 -0.87 -3.21 -14.96
CA LEU A 374 -1.64 -2.46 -13.99
C LEU A 374 -2.65 -3.38 -13.32
N VAL A 375 -2.78 -3.24 -12.01
CA VAL A 375 -3.81 -3.88 -11.21
C VAL A 375 -4.69 -2.77 -10.67
N LEU A 376 -5.97 -2.81 -11.00
CA LEU A 376 -6.95 -1.77 -10.70
C LEU A 376 -8.05 -2.35 -9.83
N ARG A 377 -8.50 -1.59 -8.82
CA ARG A 377 -9.62 -1.98 -7.97
C ARG A 377 -10.89 -1.25 -8.41
N GLY A 378 -11.96 -1.99 -8.65
CA GLY A 378 -13.30 -1.47 -8.87
C GLY A 378 -13.97 -1.12 -7.54
N GLY A 379 -15.09 -0.42 -7.61
CA GLY A 379 -15.72 0.19 -6.43
C GLY A 379 -15.07 1.54 -6.16
N GLY A 380 -15.74 2.61 -6.58
CA GLY A 380 -15.26 3.97 -6.36
C GLY A 380 -15.08 4.19 -4.86
N ARG A 381 -13.84 4.36 -4.42
CA ARG A 381 -13.59 5.24 -3.29
C ARG A 381 -14.05 6.61 -3.76
N ASP A 382 -15.00 7.22 -3.04
CA ASP A 382 -15.23 8.65 -3.21
C ASP A 382 -13.86 9.30 -3.00
N LEU A 383 -13.22 9.72 -4.09
CA LEU A 383 -11.95 10.44 -4.04
C LEU A 383 -12.12 11.55 -3.01
N VAL A 384 -11.25 11.60 -2.00
CA VAL A 384 -11.38 12.43 -0.79
C VAL A 384 -11.54 13.94 -1.08
N GLN A 385 -11.47 14.37 -2.34
CA GLN A 385 -11.71 15.74 -2.79
C GLN A 385 -13.17 16.22 -2.76
N ARG A 386 -14.18 15.42 -2.37
CA ARG A 386 -15.60 15.86 -2.45
C ARG A 386 -16.38 15.92 -1.15
N ARG A 387 -15.73 16.06 0.01
CA ARG A 387 -16.45 16.30 1.28
C ARG A 387 -16.89 17.76 1.51
N GLY A 388 -16.86 18.62 0.47
CA GLY A 388 -17.12 20.06 0.57
C GLY A 388 -18.25 20.64 -0.28
N GLU A 389 -18.92 19.88 -1.15
CA GLU A 389 -20.06 20.39 -1.94
C GLU A 389 -21.25 19.43 -1.82
N HIS A 390 -22.09 19.67 -0.81
CA HIS A 390 -23.48 19.20 -0.84
C HIS A 390 -24.26 20.04 -1.86
N ASP A 391 -25.17 19.40 -2.61
CA ASP A 391 -26.11 19.97 -3.59
C ASP A 391 -25.65 20.22 -5.03
N LYS A 392 -24.90 19.29 -5.63
CA LYS A 392 -24.98 19.12 -7.10
C LYS A 392 -25.41 17.70 -7.46
N PRO A 393 -26.29 17.55 -8.47
CA PRO A 393 -26.68 16.24 -8.98
C PRO A 393 -25.43 15.45 -9.39
N GLN A 394 -25.45 14.14 -9.12
CA GLN A 394 -24.46 13.18 -9.59
C GLN A 394 -24.43 13.19 -11.12
N ASP A 395 -23.68 14.09 -11.73
CA ASP A 395 -23.32 13.98 -13.13
C ASP A 395 -21.86 14.39 -13.36
N GLU A 396 -21.18 13.49 -14.08
CA GLU A 396 -19.96 13.68 -14.87
C GLU A 396 -18.75 14.33 -14.18
N GLY A 397 -17.79 13.51 -13.71
CA GLY A 397 -16.51 14.09 -13.29
C GLY A 397 -15.50 13.11 -12.72
N VAL A 398 -14.66 12.57 -13.61
CA VAL A 398 -13.49 11.70 -13.38
C VAL A 398 -13.81 10.24 -13.09
N HIS A 399 -13.97 9.47 -14.17
CA HIS A 399 -13.95 8.00 -14.12
C HIS A 399 -12.55 7.52 -13.69
N GLY A 400 -12.49 6.60 -12.73
CA GLY A 400 -11.25 5.84 -12.45
C GLY A 400 -10.80 5.03 -13.67
N LEU A 401 -9.55 4.55 -13.67
CA LEU A 401 -9.04 3.76 -14.79
C LEU A 401 -9.83 2.46 -14.96
N PHE A 402 -10.29 1.85 -13.86
CA PHE A 402 -11.14 0.67 -13.88
C PHE A 402 -12.39 0.91 -14.71
N GLN A 403 -13.11 2.02 -14.44
CA GLN A 403 -14.32 2.38 -15.17
C GLN A 403 -14.05 2.66 -16.64
N THR A 404 -12.96 3.37 -16.92
CA THR A 404 -12.53 3.65 -18.30
C THR A 404 -12.30 2.35 -19.08
N TYR A 405 -11.58 1.38 -18.50
CA TYR A 405 -11.34 0.10 -19.17
C TYR A 405 -12.59 -0.77 -19.27
N ARG A 406 -13.53 -0.64 -18.33
CA ARG A 406 -14.83 -1.32 -18.39
C ARG A 406 -15.70 -0.76 -19.51
N GLU A 407 -15.76 0.56 -19.67
CA GLU A 407 -16.48 1.22 -20.77
C GLU A 407 -15.91 0.82 -22.13
N GLU A 408 -14.58 0.79 -22.26
CA GLU A 408 -13.91 0.29 -23.46
C GLU A 408 -14.26 -1.18 -23.75
N PHE A 409 -14.39 -2.02 -22.71
CA PHE A 409 -14.86 -3.39 -22.87
C PHE A 409 -16.30 -3.45 -23.38
N GLU A 410 -17.23 -2.71 -22.76
CA GLU A 410 -18.65 -2.74 -23.16
C GLU A 410 -18.87 -2.19 -24.58
N SER A 411 -18.12 -1.15 -24.95
CA SER A 411 -18.09 -0.62 -26.32
C SER A 411 -17.64 -1.69 -27.30
N ALA A 412 -16.47 -2.30 -27.06
CA ALA A 412 -15.95 -3.36 -27.93
C ALA A 412 -16.82 -4.63 -27.94
N TRP A 413 -17.52 -4.92 -26.83
CA TRP A 413 -18.46 -6.03 -26.73
C TRP A 413 -19.70 -5.80 -27.60
N THR A 414 -20.25 -4.58 -27.60
CA THR A 414 -21.42 -4.21 -28.41
C THR A 414 -21.14 -4.36 -29.90
N ASP A 415 -19.94 -4.01 -30.35
CA ASP A 415 -19.51 -4.11 -31.76
C ASP A 415 -18.94 -5.48 -32.14
N SER A 416 -18.89 -6.42 -31.19
CA SER A 416 -18.31 -7.74 -31.39
C SER A 416 -19.25 -8.72 -32.09
N ARG A 417 -18.68 -9.82 -32.59
CA ARG A 417 -19.43 -10.92 -33.21
C ARG A 417 -19.27 -12.21 -32.41
N PRO A 418 -20.36 -12.96 -32.15
CA PRO A 418 -20.27 -14.22 -31.44
C PRO A 418 -19.53 -15.28 -32.26
N VAL A 419 -18.77 -16.12 -31.58
CA VAL A 419 -18.12 -17.30 -32.16
C VAL A 419 -19.01 -18.53 -31.89
N SER A 420 -19.49 -19.12 -32.98
CA SER A 420 -20.38 -20.31 -32.97
C SER A 420 -19.70 -21.55 -32.42
#